data_AF-A0A3N5N3C7-F1
#
_entry.id   AF-A0A3N5N3C7-F1
#
_cell.length_a   1.000
_cell.length_b   1.000
_cell.length_c   1.000
_cell.angle_alpha   90.00
_cell.angle_beta   90.00
_cell.angle_gamma   90.00
#
_symmetry.space_group_name_H-M   'P 1'
#
loop_
_entity.id
_entity.type
_entity.pdbx_description
1 polymer ?
#
loop_
_entity_poly.entity_id
_entity_poly.type
_entity_poly.pdbx_seq_one_letter_code
_entity_poly.pdbx_strand_id
1 'polypeptide(L)'
;EPPFSVGANLKKQSGPGSKPVPSGVGRFFRRLKREAESLALKAARQVGMADQLMAGRLAEVERMVEKFQATTHSLRYSGIPTVAAVDGLALGGGCELIMHCDRAVATLESYVGLVEAGVGLLPAGGGCKEAALRAAGEARGSDLFPFIRRYFEVIAKAEVARSGEHAKDLGYLRAADTIVMNRFELLTVAKAQARAFAESGYRPPLRPRAIPVAGRSAIATLQSYMVNMREGGFISEHDYLIGCKIATVLCGGDVEAGSLVDEDWLLDLERTHFMELIATEKTQARIEHTLKTGKPLRN
;
A
#
# COMPACT_ATOMS: atom_id res chain seq x y z
N GLU A 1 -16.37 2.71 -25.91
CA GLU A 1 -16.53 2.63 -24.44
C GLU A 1 -15.14 2.76 -23.83
N PRO A 2 -14.86 3.74 -22.97
CA PRO A 2 -13.56 3.81 -22.33
C PRO A 2 -13.46 2.68 -21.29
N PRO A 3 -12.33 1.95 -21.20
CA PRO A 3 -12.07 1.10 -20.05
C PRO A 3 -11.87 2.03 -18.84
N PHE A 4 -11.95 1.52 -17.61
CA PHE A 4 -11.72 2.26 -16.36
C PHE A 4 -12.92 3.06 -15.81
N SER A 5 -13.74 2.37 -15.01
CA SER A 5 -14.27 2.80 -13.70
C SER A 5 -15.59 2.10 -13.42
N VAL A 6 -15.50 0.82 -13.02
CA VAL A 6 -16.59 0.16 -12.28
C VAL A 6 -15.99 -0.37 -10.99
N GLY A 7 -15.57 0.57 -10.16
CA GLY A 7 -14.99 0.33 -8.83
C GLY A 7 -15.56 1.30 -7.80
N ALA A 8 -16.85 1.67 -7.93
CA ALA A 8 -17.59 2.43 -6.92
C ALA A 8 -19.10 2.39 -7.21
N ASN A 9 -19.70 1.19 -7.22
CA ASN A 9 -21.16 1.05 -7.15
C ASN A 9 -21.51 -0.06 -6.15
N LEU A 10 -21.20 0.18 -4.88
CA LEU A 10 -21.75 -0.59 -3.77
C LEU A 10 -23.19 -0.12 -3.56
N LYS A 11 -24.15 -0.83 -4.18
CA LYS A 11 -25.57 -0.70 -3.84
C LYS A 11 -25.74 -1.04 -2.36
N LYS A 12 -26.45 -0.16 -1.63
CA LYS A 12 -26.92 -0.34 -0.26
C LYS A 12 -27.65 -1.68 -0.12
N GLN A 13 -27.14 -2.59 0.70
CA GLN A 13 -27.97 -3.59 1.37
C GLN A 13 -28.39 -3.02 2.72
N SER A 14 -29.68 -2.76 2.86
CA SER A 14 -30.34 -2.31 4.08
C SER A 14 -30.75 -3.50 4.95
N GLY A 15 -30.12 -3.62 6.13
CA GLY A 15 -30.56 -4.46 7.26
C GLY A 15 -30.55 -3.63 8.56
N PRO A 16 -31.38 -3.95 9.56
CA PRO A 16 -31.76 -2.99 10.59
C PRO A 16 -30.67 -2.80 11.66
N GLY A 17 -30.24 -1.54 11.79
CA GLY A 17 -29.88 -0.85 13.03
C GLY A 17 -29.06 -1.60 14.10
N SER A 18 -27.73 -1.55 13.98
CA SER A 18 -26.87 -1.36 15.16
C SER A 18 -26.08 -0.07 14.98
N LYS A 19 -26.23 0.87 15.91
CA LYS A 19 -25.44 2.11 15.91
C LYS A 19 -23.97 1.71 16.13
N PRO A 20 -23.03 2.07 15.26
CA PRO A 20 -21.62 1.75 15.51
C PRO A 20 -21.16 2.48 16.77
N VAL A 21 -20.69 1.72 17.75
CA VAL A 21 -19.99 2.26 18.91
C VAL A 21 -18.76 3.00 18.37
N PRO A 22 -18.60 4.31 18.65
CA PRO A 22 -17.52 5.08 18.05
C PRO A 22 -16.17 4.55 18.54
N SER A 23 -15.37 4.09 17.58
CA SER A 23 -13.97 3.73 17.77
C SER A 23 -13.21 4.90 18.43
N GLY A 24 -12.21 4.59 19.26
CA GLY A 24 -11.42 5.61 19.96
C GLY A 24 -10.85 6.68 19.03
N VAL A 25 -10.52 6.27 17.80
CA VAL A 25 -10.07 7.11 16.69
C VAL A 25 -11.12 8.14 16.27
N GLY A 26 -12.40 7.75 16.14
CA GLY A 26 -13.48 8.65 15.74
C GLY A 26 -13.88 9.70 16.80
N ARG A 27 -13.55 9.46 18.07
CA ARG A 27 -13.71 10.46 19.16
C ARG A 27 -12.54 11.45 19.20
N PHE A 28 -11.33 10.97 18.95
CA PHE A 28 -10.12 11.78 18.87
C PHE A 28 -10.20 12.82 17.74
N PHE A 29 -10.60 12.41 16.53
CA PHE A 29 -10.71 13.33 15.38
C PHE A 29 -11.83 14.39 15.52
N ARG A 30 -12.92 14.07 16.23
CA ARG A 30 -13.98 15.06 16.51
C ARG A 30 -13.54 16.14 17.49
N ARG A 31 -12.66 15.79 18.44
CA ARG A 31 -12.07 16.77 19.37
C ARG A 31 -11.05 17.65 18.65
N LEU A 32 -10.21 17.06 17.79
CA LEU A 32 -9.30 17.79 16.91
C LEU A 32 -10.03 18.81 16.01
N LYS A 33 -11.19 18.44 15.45
CA LYS A 33 -12.00 19.36 14.63
C LYS A 33 -12.46 20.61 15.41
N ARG A 34 -12.92 20.45 16.65
CA ARG A 34 -13.40 21.56 17.49
C ARG A 34 -12.27 22.46 17.99
N GLU A 35 -11.12 21.89 18.32
CA GLU A 35 -9.93 22.67 18.72
C GLU A 35 -9.33 23.42 17.52
N ALA A 36 -9.25 22.77 16.35
CA ALA A 36 -8.77 23.37 15.10
C ALA A 36 -9.64 24.53 14.59
N GLU A 37 -10.97 24.42 14.69
CA GLU A 37 -11.89 25.51 14.29
C GLU A 37 -11.73 26.76 15.19
N SER A 38 -11.42 26.59 16.48
CA SER A 38 -11.18 27.71 17.40
C SER A 38 -9.80 28.36 17.26
N LEU A 39 -8.80 27.58 16.82
CA LEU A 39 -7.42 28.02 16.62
C LEU A 39 -7.21 28.67 15.25
N ALA A 40 -7.87 28.15 14.20
CA ALA A 40 -7.83 28.71 12.86
C ALA A 40 -8.34 30.16 12.79
N LEU A 41 -9.33 30.50 13.63
CA LEU A 41 -9.87 31.87 13.69
C LEU A 41 -8.93 32.85 14.42
N LYS A 42 -8.00 32.37 15.26
CA LYS A 42 -7.02 33.20 15.97
C LYS A 42 -5.64 33.27 15.30
N ALA A 43 -5.28 32.29 14.48
CA ALA A 43 -3.93 32.13 13.92
C ALA A 43 -3.70 32.79 12.54
N ALA A 44 -4.70 33.47 11.97
CA ALA A 44 -4.62 34.07 10.64
C ALA A 44 -3.66 35.29 10.51
N ARG A 45 -2.62 35.40 11.36
CA ARG A 45 -1.67 36.53 11.37
C ARG A 45 -0.17 36.17 11.47
N GLN A 46 0.24 34.90 11.29
CA GLN A 46 1.66 34.52 11.45
C GLN A 46 2.18 33.64 10.31
N VAL A 47 2.82 34.26 9.32
CA VAL A 47 3.67 33.58 8.35
C VAL A 47 4.89 33.03 9.10
N GLY A 48 5.06 31.71 9.15
CA GLY A 48 6.08 31.01 9.94
C GLY A 48 5.52 30.01 10.96
N MET A 49 4.38 30.30 11.59
CA MET A 49 3.72 29.35 12.50
C MET A 49 3.05 28.21 11.73
N ALA A 50 2.51 28.50 10.53
CA ALA A 50 1.93 27.49 9.65
C ALA A 50 2.98 26.49 9.14
N ASP A 51 4.16 26.97 8.74
CA ASP A 51 5.25 26.13 8.24
C ASP A 51 5.85 25.26 9.35
N GLN A 52 6.04 25.81 10.55
CA GLN A 52 6.47 25.03 11.72
C GLN A 52 5.43 23.98 12.14
N LEU A 53 4.14 24.32 12.08
CA LEU A 53 3.04 23.38 12.36
C LEU A 53 2.96 22.29 11.28
N MET A 54 3.18 22.62 10.01
CA MET A 54 3.25 21.65 8.92
C MET A 54 4.47 20.75 9.07
N ALA A 55 5.65 21.30 9.34
CA ALA A 55 6.88 20.54 9.57
C ALA A 55 6.74 19.60 10.79
N GLY A 56 6.15 20.07 11.88
CA GLY A 56 5.86 19.23 13.06
C GLY A 56 4.91 18.07 12.74
N ARG A 57 3.90 18.30 11.89
CA ARG A 57 2.98 17.26 11.40
C ARG A 57 3.67 16.26 10.47
N LEU A 58 4.51 16.73 9.54
CA LEU A 58 5.25 15.84 8.64
C LEU A 58 6.21 14.93 9.41
N ALA A 59 6.90 15.46 10.41
CA ALA A 59 7.74 14.64 11.29
C ALA A 59 6.94 13.60 12.09
N GLU A 60 5.69 13.91 12.46
CA GLU A 60 4.80 12.92 13.09
C GLU A 60 4.37 11.83 12.12
N VAL A 61 4.02 12.20 10.88
CA VAL A 61 3.70 11.23 9.83
C VAL A 61 4.88 10.31 9.54
N GLU A 62 6.09 10.86 9.42
CA GLU A 62 7.29 10.06 9.18
C GLU A 62 7.49 9.02 10.27
N ARG A 63 7.40 9.41 11.55
CA ARG A 63 7.45 8.46 12.68
C ARG A 63 6.34 7.40 12.63
N MET A 64 5.15 7.76 12.13
CA MET A 64 4.07 6.78 11.94
C MET A 64 4.40 5.77 10.84
N VAL A 65 4.97 6.24 9.72
CA VAL A 65 5.42 5.39 8.61
C VAL A 65 6.55 4.47 9.06
N GLU A 66 7.57 5.00 9.73
CA GLU A 66 8.68 4.21 10.33
C GLU A 66 8.13 3.14 11.27
N LYS A 67 7.21 3.50 12.16
CA LYS A 67 6.58 2.54 13.07
C LYS A 67 5.79 1.48 12.30
N PHE A 68 5.13 1.85 11.21
CA PHE A 68 4.36 0.89 10.41
C PHE A 68 5.30 -0.08 9.68
N GLN A 69 6.36 0.41 9.05
CA GLN A 69 7.42 -0.42 8.47
C GLN A 69 8.06 -1.35 9.51
N ALA A 70 8.36 -0.84 10.71
CA ALA A 70 8.89 -1.65 11.80
C ALA A 70 7.89 -2.75 12.26
N THR A 71 6.59 -2.46 12.21
CA THR A 71 5.52 -3.41 12.56
C THR A 71 5.40 -4.51 11.51
N THR A 72 5.35 -4.17 10.23
CA THR A 72 5.26 -5.14 9.13
C THR A 72 6.53 -5.98 9.03
N HIS A 73 7.70 -5.37 9.25
CA HIS A 73 8.96 -6.07 9.36
C HIS A 73 8.98 -7.02 10.57
N SER A 74 8.48 -6.60 11.75
CA SER A 74 8.38 -7.48 12.92
C SER A 74 7.45 -8.68 12.70
N LEU A 75 6.37 -8.50 11.93
CA LEU A 75 5.51 -9.61 11.51
C LEU A 75 6.28 -10.60 10.63
N ARG A 76 6.97 -10.09 9.60
CA ARG A 76 7.69 -10.94 8.62
C ARG A 76 8.80 -11.78 9.24
N TYR A 77 9.48 -11.24 10.25
CA TYR A 77 10.62 -11.88 10.90
C TYR A 77 10.32 -12.36 12.32
N SER A 78 9.04 -12.53 12.63
CA SER A 78 8.57 -13.06 13.89
C SER A 78 9.15 -14.45 14.17
N GLY A 79 9.55 -14.71 15.42
CA GLY A 79 9.97 -16.05 15.85
C GLY A 79 8.83 -17.09 15.88
N ILE A 80 7.59 -16.64 15.69
CA ILE A 80 6.38 -17.48 15.60
C ILE A 80 5.69 -17.26 14.25
N PRO A 81 5.01 -18.27 13.69
CA PRO A 81 4.35 -18.13 12.40
C PRO A 81 3.20 -17.14 12.45
N THR A 82 3.10 -16.33 11.41
CA THR A 82 2.07 -15.32 11.21
C THR A 82 1.14 -15.71 10.06
N VAL A 83 -0.16 -15.79 10.35
CA VAL A 83 -1.18 -16.13 9.35
C VAL A 83 -2.25 -15.05 9.33
N ALA A 84 -2.40 -14.35 8.20
CA ALA A 84 -3.49 -13.40 8.01
C ALA A 84 -4.80 -14.15 7.72
N ALA A 85 -5.84 -13.89 8.51
CA ALA A 85 -7.21 -14.33 8.23
C ALA A 85 -8.00 -13.16 7.62
N VAL A 86 -8.27 -13.22 6.32
CA VAL A 86 -8.80 -12.10 5.52
C VAL A 86 -10.26 -12.37 5.18
N ASP A 87 -11.14 -11.44 5.55
CA ASP A 87 -12.55 -11.44 5.20
C ASP A 87 -13.01 -10.03 4.81
N GLY A 88 -13.65 -9.89 3.65
CA GLY A 88 -14.10 -8.60 3.15
C GLY A 88 -12.94 -7.72 2.66
N LEU A 89 -12.90 -6.46 3.09
CA LEU A 89 -11.97 -5.46 2.56
C LEU A 89 -10.62 -5.46 3.32
N ALA A 90 -9.52 -5.63 2.60
CA ALA A 90 -8.16 -5.43 3.08
C ALA A 90 -7.40 -4.50 2.12
N LEU A 91 -7.53 -3.19 2.35
CA LEU A 91 -7.02 -2.15 1.46
C LEU A 91 -5.88 -1.37 2.12
N GLY A 92 -4.93 -0.92 1.29
CA GLY A 92 -3.75 -0.15 1.68
C GLY A 92 -2.94 -0.86 2.76
N GLY A 93 -2.74 -0.23 3.91
CA GLY A 93 -2.01 -0.85 5.03
C GLY A 93 -2.53 -2.23 5.47
N GLY A 94 -3.83 -2.53 5.28
CA GLY A 94 -4.36 -3.88 5.50
C GLY A 94 -3.79 -4.91 4.52
N CYS A 95 -3.64 -4.54 3.25
CA CYS A 95 -2.96 -5.33 2.23
C CYS A 95 -1.47 -5.48 2.56
N GLU A 96 -0.81 -4.41 3.01
CA GLU A 96 0.62 -4.46 3.36
C GLU A 96 0.89 -5.39 4.55
N LEU A 97 0.01 -5.42 5.56
CA LEU A 97 0.07 -6.40 6.65
C LEU A 97 -0.03 -7.83 6.13
N ILE A 98 -0.98 -8.11 5.23
CA ILE A 98 -1.14 -9.43 4.61
C ILE A 98 0.13 -9.83 3.84
N MET A 99 0.70 -8.91 3.08
CA MET A 99 1.89 -9.17 2.27
C MET A 99 3.12 -9.55 3.11
N HIS A 100 3.17 -9.12 4.38
CA HIS A 100 4.24 -9.42 5.33
C HIS A 100 3.99 -10.66 6.20
N CYS A 101 2.77 -11.17 6.29
CA CYS A 101 2.53 -12.45 6.95
C CYS A 101 3.21 -13.61 6.21
N ASP A 102 3.53 -14.69 6.92
CA ASP A 102 4.08 -15.91 6.31
C ASP A 102 3.07 -16.54 5.34
N ARG A 103 1.79 -16.52 5.74
CA ARG A 103 0.66 -17.02 4.95
C ARG A 103 -0.58 -16.16 5.12
N ALA A 104 -1.46 -16.28 4.13
CA ALA A 104 -2.83 -15.81 4.24
C ALA A 104 -3.83 -16.95 4.05
N VAL A 105 -4.94 -16.84 4.77
CA VAL A 105 -6.20 -17.52 4.47
C VAL A 105 -7.21 -16.42 4.18
N ALA A 106 -7.81 -16.43 3.00
CA ALA A 106 -8.77 -15.41 2.59
C ALA A 106 -10.10 -16.04 2.20
N THR A 107 -11.21 -15.35 2.45
CA THR A 107 -12.51 -15.75 1.88
C THR A 107 -12.54 -15.49 0.39
N LEU A 108 -13.33 -16.26 -0.38
CA LEU A 108 -13.47 -16.04 -1.82
C LEU A 108 -13.88 -14.60 -2.15
N GLU A 109 -14.74 -13.99 -1.33
CA GLU A 109 -15.26 -12.62 -1.52
C GLU A 109 -14.35 -11.52 -0.91
N SER A 110 -13.10 -11.84 -0.60
CA SER A 110 -12.15 -10.84 -0.10
C SER A 110 -11.71 -9.88 -1.22
N TYR A 111 -11.70 -8.59 -0.91
CA TYR A 111 -11.18 -7.53 -1.77
C TYR A 111 -9.88 -7.02 -1.19
N VAL A 112 -8.79 -7.20 -1.93
CA VAL A 112 -7.43 -6.91 -1.46
C VAL A 112 -6.76 -5.97 -2.44
N GLY A 113 -6.09 -4.93 -1.94
CA GLY A 113 -5.23 -4.14 -2.81
C GLY A 113 -4.63 -2.89 -2.20
N LEU A 114 -3.64 -2.36 -2.91
CA LEU A 114 -2.94 -1.13 -2.57
C LEU A 114 -3.63 0.03 -3.29
N VAL A 115 -4.19 0.97 -2.51
CA VAL A 115 -5.10 2.02 -3.01
C VAL A 115 -4.51 3.43 -2.85
N GLU A 116 -3.29 3.52 -2.34
CA GLU A 116 -2.59 4.75 -1.99
C GLU A 116 -2.44 5.70 -3.18
N ALA A 117 -2.18 5.15 -4.39
CA ALA A 117 -2.06 5.95 -5.61
C ALA A 117 -3.34 6.74 -5.91
N GLY A 118 -4.51 6.18 -5.58
CA GLY A 118 -5.81 6.83 -5.73
C GLY A 118 -6.00 8.07 -4.85
N VAL A 119 -5.24 8.20 -3.75
CA VAL A 119 -5.27 9.36 -2.85
C VAL A 119 -4.02 10.24 -2.94
N GLY A 120 -3.14 9.97 -3.91
CA GLY A 120 -1.94 10.78 -4.13
C GLY A 120 -0.68 10.28 -3.43
N LEU A 121 -0.67 9.03 -2.96
CA LEU A 121 0.42 8.44 -2.19
C LEU A 121 0.94 7.17 -2.86
N LEU A 122 2.03 6.61 -2.33
CA LEU A 122 2.47 5.26 -2.61
C LEU A 122 2.34 4.40 -1.33
N PRO A 123 2.29 3.06 -1.43
CA PRO A 123 2.32 2.16 -0.27
C PRO A 123 3.60 2.36 0.54
N ALA A 124 3.49 2.51 1.85
CA ALA A 124 4.62 2.92 2.71
C ALA A 124 4.86 2.02 3.94
N GLY A 125 4.11 0.92 4.07
CA GLY A 125 4.31 -0.15 5.05
C GLY A 125 5.16 -1.32 4.53
N GLY A 126 5.86 -1.15 3.41
CA GLY A 126 6.65 -2.16 2.72
C GLY A 126 5.93 -2.81 1.53
N GLY A 127 4.81 -2.25 1.05
CA GLY A 127 4.06 -2.79 -0.08
C GLY A 127 4.85 -2.80 -1.40
N CYS A 128 5.56 -1.71 -1.72
CA CYS A 128 6.43 -1.66 -2.89
C CYS A 128 7.65 -2.56 -2.69
N LYS A 129 8.23 -2.59 -1.48
CA LYS A 129 9.32 -3.51 -1.15
C LYS A 129 8.93 -4.97 -1.37
N GLU A 130 7.78 -5.42 -0.86
CA GLU A 130 7.33 -6.81 -1.06
C GLU A 130 7.04 -7.10 -2.53
N ALA A 131 6.50 -6.15 -3.29
CA ALA A 131 6.29 -6.30 -4.73
C ALA A 131 7.62 -6.46 -5.49
N ALA A 132 8.64 -5.65 -5.18
CA ALA A 132 9.98 -5.79 -5.76
C ALA A 132 10.63 -7.13 -5.40
N LEU A 133 10.53 -7.56 -4.14
CA LEU A 133 11.06 -8.85 -3.68
C LEU A 133 10.36 -10.04 -4.37
N ARG A 134 9.04 -9.97 -4.54
CA ARG A 134 8.27 -10.99 -5.26
C ARG A 134 8.64 -11.02 -6.74
N ALA A 135 8.77 -9.86 -7.38
CA ALA A 135 9.23 -9.76 -8.76
C ALA A 135 10.61 -10.42 -8.96
N ALA A 136 11.56 -10.14 -8.07
CA ALA A 136 12.88 -10.77 -8.08
C ALA A 136 12.81 -12.30 -7.90
N GLY A 137 11.98 -12.76 -6.96
CA GLY A 137 11.75 -14.19 -6.72
C GLY A 137 11.08 -14.92 -7.90
N GLU A 138 10.15 -14.26 -8.59
CA GLU A 138 9.48 -14.79 -9.77
C GLU A 138 10.37 -14.81 -11.01
N ALA A 139 11.22 -13.80 -11.18
CA ALA A 139 12.17 -13.73 -12.28
C ALA A 139 13.17 -14.89 -12.24
N ARG A 140 13.53 -15.41 -11.05
CA ARG A 140 14.46 -16.55 -10.87
C ARG A 140 15.77 -16.39 -11.65
N GLY A 141 16.29 -15.15 -11.72
CA GLY A 141 17.51 -14.80 -12.45
C GLY A 141 17.32 -14.54 -13.96
N SER A 142 16.10 -14.62 -14.47
CA SER A 142 15.76 -14.11 -15.81
C SER A 142 15.57 -12.58 -15.81
N ASP A 143 15.11 -12.02 -16.93
CA ASP A 143 14.80 -10.59 -17.03
C ASP A 143 13.76 -10.18 -15.97
N LEU A 144 14.14 -9.22 -15.14
CA LEU A 144 13.33 -8.72 -14.02
C LEU A 144 12.23 -7.76 -14.49
N PHE A 145 12.42 -7.08 -15.62
CA PHE A 145 11.56 -5.98 -16.04
C PHE A 145 10.09 -6.39 -16.25
N PRO A 146 9.73 -7.54 -16.88
CA PRO A 146 8.34 -7.94 -17.05
C PRO A 146 7.58 -8.09 -15.73
N PHE A 147 8.24 -8.63 -14.70
CA PHE A 147 7.65 -8.83 -13.37
C PHE A 147 7.48 -7.51 -12.63
N ILE A 148 8.50 -6.65 -12.67
CA ILE A 148 8.42 -5.30 -12.09
C ILE A 148 7.32 -4.49 -12.78
N ARG A 149 7.22 -4.56 -14.11
CA ARG A 149 6.17 -3.88 -14.87
C ARG A 149 4.77 -4.35 -14.42
N ARG A 150 4.56 -5.65 -14.24
CA ARG A 150 3.27 -6.18 -13.75
C ARG A 150 2.90 -5.56 -12.41
N TYR A 151 3.80 -5.58 -11.43
CA TYR A 151 3.56 -5.00 -10.10
C TYR A 151 3.39 -3.48 -10.15
N PHE A 152 4.20 -2.79 -10.95
CA PHE A 152 4.08 -1.36 -11.18
C PHE A 152 2.69 -0.99 -11.69
N GLU A 153 2.18 -1.70 -12.70
CA GLU A 153 0.86 -1.42 -13.26
C GLU A 153 -0.26 -1.61 -12.23
N VAL A 154 -0.20 -2.69 -11.43
CA VAL A 154 -1.17 -2.97 -10.36
C VAL A 154 -1.18 -1.86 -9.31
N ILE A 155 0.01 -1.44 -8.83
CA ILE A 155 0.14 -0.42 -7.77
C ILE A 155 -0.21 0.97 -8.31
N ALA A 156 0.32 1.37 -9.47
CA ALA A 156 0.10 2.68 -10.06
C ALA A 156 -1.37 2.92 -10.46
N LYS A 157 -2.08 1.85 -10.87
CA LYS A 157 -3.52 1.91 -11.16
C LYS A 157 -4.40 1.81 -9.90
N ALA A 158 -3.81 1.58 -8.72
CA ALA A 158 -4.53 1.27 -7.49
C ALA A 158 -5.53 0.11 -7.68
N GLU A 159 -5.09 -0.96 -8.34
CA GLU A 159 -5.97 -2.07 -8.72
C GLU A 159 -6.33 -2.92 -7.50
N VAL A 160 -7.64 -3.14 -7.30
CA VAL A 160 -8.19 -3.91 -6.18
C VAL A 160 -8.70 -5.25 -6.69
N ALA A 161 -8.18 -6.32 -6.13
CA ALA A 161 -8.69 -7.66 -6.35
C ALA A 161 -10.15 -7.76 -5.90
N ARG A 162 -10.97 -8.46 -6.67
CA ARG A 162 -12.42 -8.63 -6.42
C ARG A 162 -12.77 -9.98 -5.82
N SER A 163 -11.77 -10.82 -5.61
CA SER A 163 -11.88 -12.13 -5.00
C SER A 163 -10.51 -12.55 -4.44
N GLY A 164 -10.51 -13.55 -3.57
CA GLY A 164 -9.28 -14.17 -3.08
C GLY A 164 -8.40 -14.75 -4.20
N GLU A 165 -8.98 -15.34 -5.23
CA GLU A 165 -8.22 -15.85 -6.39
C GLU A 165 -7.64 -14.71 -7.23
N HIS A 166 -8.42 -13.66 -7.51
CA HIS A 166 -7.93 -12.48 -8.21
C HIS A 166 -6.79 -11.80 -7.41
N ALA A 167 -6.81 -11.86 -6.08
CA ALA A 167 -5.74 -11.34 -5.25
C ALA A 167 -4.42 -12.12 -5.41
N LYS A 168 -4.47 -13.40 -5.79
CA LYS A 168 -3.29 -14.17 -6.19
C LYS A 168 -2.77 -13.74 -7.56
N ASP A 169 -3.67 -13.53 -8.52
CA ASP A 169 -3.31 -13.09 -9.88
C ASP A 169 -2.62 -11.73 -9.88
N LEU A 170 -3.12 -10.77 -9.07
CA LEU A 170 -2.49 -9.46 -8.89
C LEU A 170 -1.23 -9.51 -8.02
N GLY A 171 -0.93 -10.66 -7.40
CA GLY A 171 0.26 -10.85 -6.58
C GLY A 171 0.21 -10.21 -5.20
N TYR A 172 -0.98 -9.90 -4.67
CA TYR A 172 -1.18 -9.50 -3.26
C TYR A 172 -1.14 -10.71 -2.33
N LEU A 173 -1.80 -11.80 -2.74
CA LEU A 173 -1.67 -13.13 -2.14
C LEU A 173 -0.66 -13.97 -2.93
N ARG A 174 -0.04 -14.93 -2.26
CA ARG A 174 0.86 -15.91 -2.87
C ARG A 174 0.06 -17.10 -3.38
N ALA A 175 0.58 -17.83 -4.36
CA ALA A 175 -0.07 -19.03 -4.91
C ALA A 175 -0.45 -20.07 -3.83
N ALA A 176 0.40 -20.22 -2.81
CA ALA A 176 0.18 -21.16 -1.70
C ALA A 176 -0.60 -20.58 -0.51
N ASP A 177 -1.21 -19.40 -0.65
CA ASP A 177 -2.21 -18.90 0.29
C ASP A 177 -3.57 -19.59 0.05
N THR A 178 -4.31 -19.81 1.12
CA THR A 178 -5.54 -20.62 1.09
C THR A 178 -6.75 -19.75 0.85
N ILE A 179 -7.62 -20.15 -0.08
CA ILE A 179 -8.94 -19.51 -0.27
C ILE A 179 -10.01 -20.42 0.32
N VAL A 180 -10.83 -19.87 1.22
CA VAL A 180 -11.97 -20.57 1.82
C VAL A 180 -13.28 -20.08 1.19
N MET A 181 -14.17 -21.02 0.89
CA MET A 181 -15.49 -20.70 0.33
C MET A 181 -16.46 -20.23 1.41
N ASN A 182 -16.44 -20.89 2.58
CA ASN A 182 -17.30 -20.56 3.70
C ASN A 182 -16.55 -19.64 4.68
N ARG A 183 -17.03 -18.40 4.83
CA ARG A 183 -16.41 -17.43 5.76
C ARG A 183 -16.38 -17.91 7.22
N PHE A 184 -17.28 -18.80 7.62
CA PHE A 184 -17.30 -19.36 8.98
C PHE A 184 -16.15 -20.36 9.24
N GLU A 185 -15.49 -20.85 8.18
CA GLU A 185 -14.32 -21.74 8.29
C GLU A 185 -13.00 -20.97 8.37
N LEU A 186 -13.00 -19.67 8.03
CA LEU A 186 -11.80 -18.84 7.91
C LEU A 186 -10.87 -18.96 9.11
N LEU A 187 -11.38 -18.71 10.31
CA LEU A 187 -10.56 -18.75 11.53
C LEU A 187 -10.11 -20.15 11.88
N THR A 188 -10.91 -21.17 11.59
CA THR A 188 -10.56 -22.57 11.83
C THR A 188 -9.38 -22.97 10.94
N VAL A 189 -9.47 -22.67 9.64
CA VAL A 189 -8.40 -22.96 8.67
C VAL A 189 -7.14 -22.16 8.97
N ALA A 190 -7.26 -20.86 9.26
CA ALA A 190 -6.12 -20.01 9.62
C ALA A 190 -5.39 -20.51 10.88
N LYS A 191 -6.14 -20.88 11.93
CA LYS A 191 -5.55 -21.47 13.15
C LYS A 191 -4.89 -22.81 12.88
N ALA A 192 -5.50 -23.67 12.07
CA ALA A 192 -4.91 -24.95 11.68
C ALA A 192 -3.60 -24.75 10.92
N GLN A 193 -3.55 -23.79 9.99
CA GLN A 193 -2.33 -23.46 9.24
C GLN A 193 -1.23 -22.90 10.14
N ALA A 194 -1.56 -22.01 11.09
CA ALA A 194 -0.61 -21.49 12.06
C ALA A 194 -0.04 -22.60 12.97
N ARG A 195 -0.90 -23.52 13.44
CA ARG A 195 -0.48 -24.68 14.24
C ARG A 195 0.44 -25.61 13.44
N ALA A 196 0.07 -25.92 12.19
CA ALA A 196 0.89 -26.74 11.32
C ALA A 196 2.29 -26.14 11.11
N PHE A 197 2.39 -24.82 10.92
CA PHE A 197 3.70 -24.14 10.85
C PHE A 197 4.48 -24.28 12.16
N ALA A 198 3.85 -24.01 13.30
CA ALA A 198 4.52 -24.12 14.60
C ALA A 198 5.05 -25.55 14.87
N GLU A 199 4.24 -26.57 14.57
CA GLU A 199 4.55 -27.98 14.83
C GLU A 199 5.57 -28.56 13.84
N SER A 200 5.64 -28.01 12.61
CA SER A 200 6.63 -28.40 11.59
C SER A 200 8.01 -27.76 11.78
N GLY A 201 8.23 -27.05 12.89
CA GLY A 201 9.52 -26.44 13.20
C GLY A 201 9.76 -25.12 12.45
N TYR A 202 8.72 -24.29 12.29
CA TYR A 202 8.81 -22.97 11.66
C TYR A 202 10.08 -22.19 12.04
N ARG A 203 10.68 -21.56 11.04
CA ARG A 203 11.73 -20.57 11.19
C ARG A 203 11.38 -19.35 10.36
N PRO A 204 11.59 -18.13 10.89
CA PRO A 204 11.39 -16.93 10.11
C PRO A 204 12.29 -16.96 8.85
N PRO A 205 11.84 -16.35 7.75
CA PRO A 205 12.66 -16.17 6.58
C PRO A 205 13.92 -15.36 6.93
N LEU A 206 15.02 -15.63 6.22
CA LEU A 206 16.21 -14.80 6.35
C LEU A 206 15.95 -13.43 5.73
N ARG A 207 16.50 -12.38 6.35
CA ARG A 207 16.46 -11.04 5.77
C ARG A 207 17.26 -11.03 4.46
N PRO A 208 16.64 -10.71 3.32
CA PRO A 208 17.35 -10.65 2.05
C PRO A 208 18.29 -9.44 2.05
N ARG A 209 19.56 -9.69 1.72
CA ARG A 209 20.61 -8.65 1.62
C ARG A 209 21.14 -8.45 0.19
N ALA A 210 20.59 -9.19 -0.76
CA ALA A 210 21.05 -9.25 -2.14
C ALA A 210 19.84 -9.38 -3.07
N ILE A 211 18.94 -8.41 -3.01
CA ILE A 211 17.77 -8.31 -3.89
C ILE A 211 18.25 -7.69 -5.21
N PRO A 212 18.17 -8.39 -6.35
CA PRO A 212 18.45 -7.79 -7.64
C PRO A 212 17.36 -6.78 -7.99
N VAL A 213 17.76 -5.59 -8.42
CA VAL A 213 16.83 -4.53 -8.80
C VAL A 213 16.95 -4.13 -10.27
N ALA A 214 15.86 -3.61 -10.83
CA ALA A 214 15.78 -3.31 -12.25
C ALA A 214 16.50 -2.01 -12.65
N GLY A 215 16.76 -1.12 -11.69
CA GLY A 215 17.60 0.07 -11.84
C GLY A 215 17.04 1.14 -12.78
N ARG A 216 17.92 2.09 -13.09
CA ARG A 216 17.65 3.31 -13.88
C ARG A 216 17.05 3.06 -15.27
N SER A 217 17.45 1.99 -15.95
CA SER A 217 16.95 1.66 -17.30
C SER A 217 15.47 1.27 -17.29
N ALA A 218 15.05 0.50 -16.28
CA ALA A 218 13.66 0.14 -16.06
C ALA A 218 12.82 1.36 -15.66
N ILE A 219 13.35 2.22 -14.78
CA ILE A 219 12.71 3.50 -14.40
C ILE A 219 12.43 4.34 -15.64
N ALA A 220 13.43 4.56 -16.51
CA ALA A 220 13.28 5.34 -17.73
C ALA A 220 12.23 4.75 -18.69
N THR A 221 12.15 3.42 -18.76
CA THR A 221 11.16 2.72 -19.60
C THR A 221 9.74 2.92 -19.06
N LEU A 222 9.53 2.78 -17.75
CA LEU A 222 8.24 3.04 -17.10
C LEU A 222 7.83 4.51 -17.22
N GLN A 223 8.78 5.44 -17.06
CA GLN A 223 8.57 6.86 -17.28
C GLN A 223 8.14 7.16 -18.71
N SER A 224 8.82 6.59 -19.71
CA SER A 224 8.47 6.75 -21.12
C SER A 224 7.04 6.25 -21.41
N TYR A 225 6.65 5.12 -20.82
CA TYR A 225 5.28 4.62 -20.89
C TYR A 225 4.28 5.62 -20.30
N MET A 226 4.56 6.16 -19.11
CA MET A 226 3.67 7.13 -18.46
C MET A 226 3.61 8.47 -19.18
N VAL A 227 4.70 8.93 -19.82
CA VAL A 227 4.67 10.13 -20.66
C VAL A 227 3.65 9.96 -21.77
N ASN A 228 3.65 8.83 -22.47
CA ASN A 228 2.65 8.55 -23.51
C ASN A 228 1.21 8.55 -22.95
N MET A 229 1.00 8.00 -21.74
CA MET A 229 -0.31 8.04 -21.09
C MET A 229 -0.75 9.47 -20.73
N ARG A 230 0.19 10.31 -20.30
CA ARG A 230 -0.08 11.70 -19.92
C ARG A 230 -0.41 12.54 -21.14
N GLU A 231 0.39 12.45 -22.20
CA GLU A 231 0.13 13.14 -23.47
C GLU A 231 -1.16 12.66 -24.13
N GLY A 232 -1.52 11.37 -23.93
CA GLY A 232 -2.81 10.81 -24.35
C GLY A 232 -4.01 11.21 -23.46
N GLY A 233 -3.80 11.99 -22.39
CA GLY A 233 -4.85 12.43 -21.47
C GLY A 233 -5.42 11.34 -20.56
N PHE A 234 -4.77 10.18 -20.46
CA PHE A 234 -5.22 9.06 -19.61
C PHE A 234 -4.86 9.24 -18.13
N ILE A 235 -3.78 9.98 -17.85
CA ILE A 235 -3.30 10.27 -16.49
C ILE A 235 -3.01 11.76 -16.34
N SER A 236 -3.22 12.30 -15.13
CA SER A 236 -2.85 13.69 -14.81
C SER A 236 -1.34 13.85 -14.60
N GLU A 237 -0.86 15.10 -14.54
CA GLU A 237 0.53 15.37 -14.15
C GLU A 237 0.87 14.84 -12.76
N HIS A 238 -0.08 14.87 -11.83
CA HIS A 238 0.16 14.36 -10.48
C HIS A 238 0.17 12.83 -10.45
N ASP A 239 -0.66 12.17 -11.27
CA ASP A 239 -0.59 10.71 -11.45
C ASP A 239 0.77 10.29 -12.04
N TYR A 240 1.30 11.08 -12.98
CA TYR A 240 2.66 10.87 -13.51
C TYR A 240 3.72 10.99 -12.42
N LEU A 241 3.63 12.01 -11.55
CA LEU A 241 4.54 12.17 -10.41
C LEU A 241 4.51 10.96 -9.47
N ILE A 242 3.31 10.54 -9.06
CA ILE A 242 3.11 9.37 -8.19
C ILE A 242 3.68 8.12 -8.84
N GLY A 243 3.37 7.89 -10.11
CA GLY A 243 3.88 6.76 -10.87
C GLY A 243 5.41 6.78 -10.98
N CYS A 244 6.04 7.94 -11.18
CA CYS A 244 7.51 8.05 -11.18
C CYS A 244 8.11 7.64 -9.83
N LYS A 245 7.49 8.04 -8.72
CA LYS A 245 7.92 7.64 -7.38
C LYS A 245 7.77 6.13 -7.15
N ILE A 246 6.61 5.55 -7.52
CA ILE A 246 6.39 4.09 -7.44
C ILE A 246 7.43 3.34 -8.28
N ALA A 247 7.67 3.77 -9.52
CA ALA A 247 8.68 3.17 -10.40
C ALA A 247 10.08 3.23 -9.79
N THR A 248 10.44 4.36 -9.18
CA THR A 248 11.74 4.54 -8.53
C THR A 248 11.93 3.55 -7.38
N VAL A 249 10.93 3.39 -6.51
CA VAL A 249 10.98 2.45 -5.39
C VAL A 249 11.06 1.00 -5.90
N LEU A 250 10.17 0.60 -6.81
CA LEU A 250 10.13 -0.78 -7.33
C LEU A 250 11.40 -1.18 -8.07
N CYS A 251 12.04 -0.25 -8.76
CA CYS A 251 13.28 -0.49 -9.49
C CYS A 251 14.54 -0.31 -8.64
N GLY A 252 14.42 0.03 -7.35
CA GLY A 252 15.57 0.15 -6.43
C GLY A 252 16.37 1.45 -6.56
N GLY A 253 15.79 2.50 -7.15
CA GLY A 253 16.42 3.82 -7.25
C GLY A 253 17.37 4.00 -8.43
N ASP A 254 18.19 5.05 -8.39
CA ASP A 254 19.19 5.37 -9.42
C ASP A 254 20.44 4.49 -9.25
N VAL A 255 20.29 3.23 -9.64
CA VAL A 255 21.36 2.23 -9.67
C VAL A 255 21.35 1.49 -11.01
N GLU A 256 22.45 0.83 -11.34
CA GLU A 256 22.51 0.02 -12.56
C GLU A 256 21.61 -1.21 -12.45
N ALA A 257 21.05 -1.64 -13.58
CA ALA A 257 20.21 -2.83 -13.63
C ALA A 257 20.98 -4.07 -13.17
N GLY A 258 20.38 -4.89 -12.32
CA GLY A 258 21.02 -6.05 -11.71
C GLY A 258 21.85 -5.76 -10.47
N SER A 259 21.94 -4.49 -10.04
CA SER A 259 22.53 -4.15 -8.74
C SER A 259 21.83 -4.91 -7.62
N LEU A 260 22.59 -5.28 -6.58
CA LEU A 260 22.09 -5.99 -5.41
C LEU A 260 21.92 -4.99 -4.27
N VAL A 261 20.70 -4.89 -3.74
CA VAL A 261 20.38 -4.04 -2.59
C VAL A 261 19.85 -4.88 -1.43
N ASP A 262 19.83 -4.34 -0.23
CA ASP A 262 19.16 -4.96 0.91
C ASP A 262 17.70 -4.49 1.04
N GLU A 263 16.98 -5.10 1.97
CA GLU A 263 15.59 -4.74 2.25
C GLU A 263 15.44 -3.31 2.79
N ASP A 264 16.38 -2.86 3.62
CA ASP A 264 16.33 -1.54 4.26
C ASP A 264 16.45 -0.43 3.21
N TRP A 265 17.27 -0.62 2.17
CA TRP A 265 17.34 0.26 0.99
C TRP A 265 15.98 0.52 0.35
N LEU A 266 15.19 -0.52 0.11
CA LEU A 266 13.87 -0.40 -0.51
C LEU A 266 12.87 0.28 0.42
N LEU A 267 12.90 -0.04 1.72
CA LEU A 267 12.05 0.60 2.72
C LEU A 267 12.36 2.10 2.88
N ASP A 268 13.64 2.47 2.81
CA ASP A 268 14.09 3.86 2.88
C ASP A 268 13.69 4.66 1.65
N LEU A 269 13.81 4.09 0.44
CA LEU A 269 13.27 4.69 -0.78
C LEU A 269 11.75 4.90 -0.70
N GLU A 270 11.05 3.88 -0.21
CA GLU A 270 9.59 3.91 -0.05
C GLU A 270 9.18 5.04 0.92
N ARG A 271 9.83 5.11 2.08
CA ARG A 271 9.58 6.16 3.08
C ARG A 271 9.90 7.55 2.55
N THR A 272 11.06 7.72 1.91
CA THR A 272 11.51 8.99 1.32
C THR A 272 10.47 9.51 0.33
N HIS A 273 10.08 8.69 -0.64
CA HIS A 273 9.16 9.11 -1.68
C HIS A 273 7.72 9.26 -1.18
N PHE A 274 7.31 8.52 -0.15
CA PHE A 274 6.04 8.78 0.53
C PHE A 274 6.03 10.18 1.16
N MET A 275 7.12 10.55 1.88
CA MET A 275 7.24 11.85 2.53
C MET A 275 7.28 13.01 1.51
N GLU A 276 7.92 12.81 0.36
CA GLU A 276 7.87 13.77 -0.74
C GLU A 276 6.45 13.95 -1.28
N LEU A 277 5.70 12.86 -1.50
CA LEU A 277 4.33 12.92 -2.02
C LEU A 277 3.37 13.60 -1.06
N ILE A 278 3.40 13.24 0.23
CA ILE A 278 2.49 13.83 1.22
C ILE A 278 2.75 15.32 1.46
N ALA A 279 3.98 15.78 1.23
CA ALA A 279 4.33 17.20 1.29
C ALA A 279 3.71 18.02 0.14
N THR A 280 3.28 17.39 -0.96
CA THR A 280 2.69 18.11 -2.10
C THR A 280 1.27 18.61 -1.82
N GLU A 281 0.96 19.82 -2.30
CA GLU A 281 -0.38 20.41 -2.18
C GLU A 281 -1.46 19.55 -2.87
N LYS A 282 -1.14 18.99 -4.04
CA LYS A 282 -2.07 18.16 -4.80
C LYS A 282 -2.44 16.89 -4.04
N THR A 283 -1.49 16.21 -3.40
CA THR A 283 -1.77 15.04 -2.55
C THR A 283 -2.58 15.43 -1.33
N GLN A 284 -2.26 16.52 -0.65
CA GLN A 284 -3.04 17.00 0.50
C GLN A 284 -4.49 17.29 0.10
N ALA A 285 -4.71 17.90 -1.06
CA ALA A 285 -6.04 18.14 -1.62
C ALA A 285 -6.78 16.84 -1.95
N ARG A 286 -6.09 15.83 -2.52
CA ARG A 286 -6.68 14.50 -2.79
C ARG A 286 -7.12 13.82 -1.50
N ILE A 287 -6.25 13.78 -0.49
CA ILE A 287 -6.55 13.20 0.83
C ILE A 287 -7.75 13.91 1.45
N GLU A 288 -7.74 15.25 1.49
CA GLU A 288 -8.83 16.04 2.07
C GLU A 288 -10.16 15.78 1.34
N HIS A 289 -10.13 15.77 0.00
CA HIS A 289 -11.32 15.50 -0.80
C HIS A 289 -11.87 14.09 -0.54
N THR A 290 -11.02 13.07 -0.58
CA THR A 290 -11.45 11.68 -0.34
C THR A 290 -11.99 11.47 1.08
N LEU A 291 -11.40 12.10 2.09
CA LEU A 291 -11.93 12.05 3.45
C LEU A 291 -13.30 12.73 3.59
N LYS A 292 -13.57 13.79 2.82
CA LYS A 292 -14.86 14.52 2.83
C LYS A 292 -15.94 13.82 2.01
N THR A 293 -15.60 13.31 0.83
CA THR A 293 -16.58 12.84 -0.16
C THR A 293 -16.65 11.32 -0.28
N GLY A 294 -15.64 10.61 0.23
CA GLY A 294 -15.45 9.18 -0.01
C GLY A 294 -15.07 8.84 -1.45
N LYS A 295 -14.78 9.84 -2.30
CA LYS A 295 -14.46 9.66 -3.72
C LYS A 295 -13.02 10.11 -4.03
N PRO A 296 -12.33 9.49 -5.00
CA PRO A 296 -11.03 9.96 -5.45
C PRO A 296 -11.14 11.34 -6.13
N LEU A 297 -10.14 12.20 -5.90
CA LEU A 297 -9.93 13.42 -6.66
C LEU A 297 -8.80 13.20 -7.66
N ARG A 298 -9.00 13.60 -8.92
CA ARG A 298 -7.94 13.66 -9.94
C ARG A 298 -7.68 15.12 -10.30
N ASN A 299 -6.49 15.60 -9.93
CA ASN A 299 -5.95 16.95 -10.13
C ASN A 299 -4.47 16.86 -10.57
#